data_AF-A0A5W2M236-F1
#
_entry.id   AF-A0A5W2M236-F1
#
_cell.length_a   1.000
_cell.length_b   1.000
_cell.length_c   1.000
_cell.angle_alpha   90.00
_cell.angle_beta   90.00
_cell.angle_gamma   90.00
#
_symmetry.space_group_name_H-M   'P 1'
#
loop_
_entity.id
_entity.type
_entity.pdbx_description
1 polymer ?
#
loop_
_entity_poly.entity_id
_entity_poly.type
_entity_poly.pdbx_seq_one_letter_code
_entity_poly.pdbx_strand_id
1 'polypeptide(L)' 'MKTKDVLSVVGGVGRLCRLLNCTRSAVYQWGEEVPEIRQYELEVKTDQKLKSDYTLHRKKDASERGDK' A
#
# COMPACT_ATOMS: atom_id res chain seq x y z
N MET A 1 -0.84 -5.68 -0.08
CA MET A 1 0.17 -5.09 -0.99
C MET A 1 1.56 -5.40 -0.46
N LYS A 2 2.55 -5.69 -1.33
CA LYS A 2 3.89 -6.12 -0.87
C LYS A 2 4.76 -4.96 -0.44
N THR A 3 5.47 -5.12 0.68
CA THR A 3 6.40 -4.11 1.22
C THR A 3 7.50 -3.76 0.22
N LYS A 4 8.01 -4.74 -0.53
CA LYS A 4 9.06 -4.53 -1.55
C LYS A 4 8.59 -3.59 -2.67
N ASP A 5 7.35 -3.73 -3.13
CA ASP A 5 6.79 -2.91 -4.19
C ASP A 5 6.60 -1.46 -3.73
N VAL A 6 6.13 -1.29 -2.49
CA VAL A 6 6.04 0.04 -1.86
C VAL A 6 7.40 0.71 -1.79
N LEU A 7 8.42 -0.02 -1.36
CA LEU A 7 9.79 0.52 -1.28
C LEU A 7 10.33 0.89 -2.66
N SER A 8 9.99 0.14 -3.71
CA SER A 8 10.36 0.47 -5.09
C SER A 8 9.70 1.78 -5.56
N VAL A 9 8.39 1.92 -5.35
CA VAL A 9 7.62 3.10 -5.80
C VAL A 9 7.97 4.36 -5.00
N VAL A 10 8.08 4.24 -3.68
CA VAL A 10 8.40 5.37 -2.77
C VAL A 10 9.89 5.71 -2.83
N GLY A 11 10.72 4.75 -3.22
CA GLY A 11 12.17 4.90 -3.37
C GLY A 11 12.95 4.73 -2.07
N GLY A 12 12.56 3.75 -1.27
CA GLY A 12 13.30 3.24 -0.12
C GLY A 12 12.71 3.59 1.25
N VAL A 13 13.22 2.89 2.28
CA VAL A 13 12.71 2.93 3.66
C VAL A 13 12.74 4.33 4.26
N GLY A 14 13.78 5.12 3.97
CA GLY A 14 13.92 6.47 4.50
C GLY A 14 12.84 7.44 4.00
N ARG A 15 12.49 7.37 2.70
CA ARG A 15 11.40 8.18 2.12
C ARG A 15 10.05 7.71 2.64
N LEU A 16 9.86 6.40 2.75
CA LEU A 16 8.66 5.79 3.30
C LEU A 16 8.38 6.23 4.75
N CYS A 17 9.41 6.23 5.60
CA CYS A 17 9.31 6.69 6.99
C CYS A 17 8.87 8.16 7.08
N ARG A 18 9.41 9.02 6.20
CA ARG A 18 9.02 10.45 6.13
C ARG A 18 7.59 10.61 5.63
N LEU A 19 7.19 9.82 4.64
CA LEU A 19 5.85 9.85 4.06
C LEU A 19 4.77 9.48 5.09
N LEU A 20 5.03 8.45 5.88
CA LEU A 20 4.10 7.84 6.84
C LEU A 20 4.31 8.28 8.30
N ASN A 21 5.21 9.23 8.51
CA ASN A 21 5.64 9.70 9.83
C ASN A 21 5.89 8.54 10.82
N CYS A 22 6.68 7.55 10.40
CA CYS A 22 6.96 6.35 11.17
C CYS A 22 8.47 6.07 11.27
N THR A 23 8.84 5.14 12.15
CA THR A 23 10.23 4.74 12.34
C THR A 23 10.63 3.63 11.38
N ARG A 24 11.93 3.50 11.10
CA ARG A 24 12.46 2.39 10.28
C ARG A 24 12.12 1.04 10.90
N SER A 25 12.19 0.94 12.23
CA SER A 25 11.85 -0.27 12.98
C SER A 25 10.41 -0.70 12.71
N ALA A 26 9.46 0.25 12.68
CA ALA A 26 8.07 -0.05 12.36
C ALA A 26 7.93 -0.63 10.94
N VAL A 27 8.64 -0.07 9.95
CA VAL A 27 8.64 -0.58 8.56
C VAL A 27 9.22 -1.99 8.48
N TYR A 28 10.31 -2.28 9.22
CA TYR A 28 10.91 -3.61 9.23
C TYR A 28 10.02 -4.66 9.90
N GLN A 29 9.15 -4.26 10.83
CA GLN A 29 8.18 -5.16 11.47
C GLN A 29 7.04 -5.60 10.55
N TRP A 30 6.83 -4.95 9.41
CA TRP A 30 5.75 -5.34 8.48
C TRP A 30 5.99 -6.71 7.83
N GLY A 31 7.24 -7.11 7.64
CA GLY A 31 7.57 -8.33 6.90
C GLY A 31 7.27 -8.22 5.40
N GLU A 32 6.67 -9.26 4.81
CA GLU A 32 6.41 -9.28 3.37
C GLU A 32 5.28 -8.33 2.95
N GLU A 33 4.28 -8.15 3.80
CA GLU A 33 3.05 -7.42 3.48
C GLU A 33 2.88 -6.18 4.35
N VAL A 34 2.35 -5.12 3.74
CA VAL A 34 2.06 -3.88 4.46
C VAL A 34 0.77 -4.05 5.27
N PRO A 35 0.72 -3.66 6.56
CA PRO A 35 -0.50 -3.72 7.35
C PRO A 35 -1.65 -2.94 6.70
N GLU A 36 -2.87 -3.47 6.75
CA GLU A 36 -4.05 -2.94 6.04
C GLU A 36 -4.23 -1.43 6.19
N ILE A 37 -4.17 -0.92 7.43
CA ILE A 37 -4.30 0.52 7.73
C ILE A 37 -3.26 1.35 6.97
N ARG A 38 -2.02 0.87 6.90
CA ARG A 38 -0.92 1.54 6.19
C ARG A 38 -1.10 1.46 4.67
N GLN A 39 -1.74 0.42 4.15
CA GLN A 39 -2.04 0.33 2.73
C GLN A 39 -2.95 1.46 2.27
N TYR A 40 -3.99 1.77 3.03
CA TYR A 40 -4.88 2.90 2.75
C TYR A 40 -4.15 4.23 2.82
N GLU A 41 -3.34 4.43 3.86
CA GLU A 41 -2.54 5.64 4.02
C GLU A 41 -1.59 5.85 2.83
N LEU A 42 -0.96 4.77 2.36
CA LEU A 42 -0.09 4.78 1.18
C LEU A 42 -0.86 5.04 -0.10
N GLU A 43 -2.02 4.44 -0.30
CA GLU A 43 -2.86 4.70 -1.47
C GLU A 43 -3.21 6.19 -1.59
N VAL A 44 -3.61 6.82 -0.48
CA VAL A 44 -3.92 8.25 -0.45
C VAL A 44 -2.67 9.10 -0.70
N LYS A 45 -1.57 8.83 0.01
CA LYS A 45 -0.33 9.63 -0.08
C LYS A 45 0.45 9.44 -1.38
N THR A 46 0.21 8.35 -2.11
CA THR A 46 0.81 8.10 -3.42
C THR A 46 -0.11 8.45 -4.58
N ASP A 47 -1.21 9.15 -4.31
CA ASP A 47 -2.21 9.55 -5.31
C ASP A 47 -2.65 8.36 -6.18
N GLN A 48 -3.05 7.29 -5.50
CA GLN A 48 -3.55 6.06 -6.12
C GLN A 48 -2.56 5.26 -6.97
N LYS A 49 -1.28 5.65 -7.04
CA LYS A 49 -0.23 4.86 -7.71
C LYS A 49 -0.05 3.49 -7.07
N LEU A 50 -0.19 3.43 -5.75
CA LEU A 50 -0.32 2.19 -5.01
C LEU A 50 -1.79 1.95 -4.67
N LYS A 51 -2.23 0.70 -4.81
CA LYS A 51 -3.59 0.28 -4.45
C LYS A 51 -3.55 -0.65 -3.26
N SER A 52 -4.38 -0.35 -2.27
CA SER A 52 -4.61 -1.24 -1.14
C SER A 52 -5.31 -2.52 -1.61
N ASP A 53 -5.13 -3.61 -0.85
CA ASP A 53 -5.78 -4.89 -1.14
C ASP A 53 -7.31 -4.74 -1.16
N TYR A 54 -7.85 -3.89 -0.29
CA TYR A 54 -9.26 -3.53 -0.32
C TYR A 54 -9.70 -2.91 -1.64
N THR A 55 -8.95 -1.93 -2.16
CA THR A 55 -9.28 -1.30 -3.44
C THR A 55 -9.16 -2.31 -4.60
N LEU A 56 -8.19 -3.22 -4.53
CA LEU A 56 -8.03 -4.29 -5.52
C LEU A 56 -9.18 -5.30 -5.48
N HIS A 57 -9.57 -5.78 -4.29
CA HIS A 57 -10.71 -6.68 -4.11
C HIS A 57 -12.01 -6.01 -4.58
N ARG A 58 -12.26 -4.77 -4.17
CA ARG A 58 -13.44 -4.01 -4.61
C ARG A 58 -13.50 -3.86 -6.13
N LYS A 59 -12.35 -3.60 -6.79
CA LYS A 59 -12.29 -3.53 -8.26
C LYS A 59 -12.57 -4.88 -8.91
N LYS A 60 -12.05 -5.97 -8.35
CA LYS A 60 -12.32 -7.33 -8.81
C LYS A 60 -13.81 -7.65 -8.71
N ASP A 61 -14.42 -7.40 -7.55
CA ASP A 61 -15.84 -7.66 -7.34
C ASP A 61 -16.73 -6.83 -8.27
N ALA A 62 -16.30 -5.61 -8.63
CA ALA A 62 -17.00 -4.77 -9.60
C ALA A 62 -16.85 -5.28 -11.04
N SER A 63 -15.68 -5.83 -11.40
CA SER A 63 -15.44 -6.43 -12.70
C SER A 63 -16.20 -7.76 -12.87
N GLU A 64 -16.33 -8.55 -11.81
CA GLU A 64 -17.08 -9.82 -11.81
C GLU A 64 -18.60 -9.59 -11.80
N ARG A 65 -19.04 -8.44 -11.29
CA ARG A 65 -20.44 -7.97 -11.37
C ARG A 65 -20.80 -7.26 -12.68
N GLY A 66 -19.90 -7.27 -13.66
CA GLY A 66 -20.12 -6.71 -14.99
C GLY A 66 -21.43 -7.21 -15.61
N ASP A 67 -22.33 -6.23 -15.79
CA ASP A 67 -23.59 -6.17 -16.52
C ASP A 67 -23.95 -7.35 -17.43
N LYS A 68 -25.15 -7.88 -17.17
CA LYS A 68 -25.97 -8.65 -18.10
C LYS A 68 -26.93 -7.71 -18.82
#